data_AF-A0A6P0DML3-F1
#
_entry.id   AF-A0A6P0DML3-F1
#
_cell.length_a   1.000
_cell.length_b   1.000
_cell.length_c   1.000
_cell.angle_alpha   90.00
_cell.angle_beta   90.00
_cell.angle_gamma   90.00
#
_symmetry.space_group_name_H-M   'P 1'
#
loop_
_entity.id
_entity.type
_entity.pdbx_description
1 polymer ?
#
loop_
_entity_poly.entity_id
_entity_poly.type
_entity_poly.pdbx_seq_one_letter_code
_entity_poly.pdbx_strand_id
1 'polypeptide(L)'
;MIGAALGVSGYPSRRSIHIVVNRKLVVDSLKPAIVRRIEQSKRDFERETQSRRRMLQAIHALIERRLAEPSDELVEAVERQWKRLAVYHLLGRHRQPPSRPPLRLVQPVPDDPRDWRAYHWQLDRSRLPVSNVRNAVAALRESPMLSGIVALDQRQNAIMLKAPLPFAHWETFDFEMRRFKEQDLTALREYLQHIGLSTLSRDDCLAAVRLAASENAWWADE
;
A
#
# COMPACT_ATOMS: atom_id res chain seq x y z
N MET A 1 51.17 -30.30 16.24
CA MET A 1 52.32 -30.58 15.38
C MET A 1 52.28 -29.62 14.19
N ILE A 2 53.34 -28.81 14.03
CA ILE A 2 53.83 -28.15 12.79
C ILE A 2 52.91 -27.07 12.17
N GLY A 3 53.30 -25.81 11.93
CA GLY A 3 54.58 -25.10 12.07
C GLY A 3 54.54 -23.70 11.42
N ALA A 4 55.55 -22.89 11.78
CA ALA A 4 56.16 -21.71 11.11
C ALA A 4 55.26 -20.47 10.81
N ALA A 5 55.47 -19.26 11.36
CA ALA A 5 56.66 -18.41 11.59
C ALA A 5 57.31 -17.80 10.32
N LEU A 6 57.50 -16.46 10.39
CA LEU A 6 58.35 -15.56 9.56
C LEU A 6 57.74 -15.09 8.21
N GLY A 7 57.81 -13.82 7.79
CA GLY A 7 58.45 -12.65 8.37
C GLY A 7 58.43 -11.42 7.43
N VAL A 8 58.68 -10.26 8.04
CA VAL A 8 59.40 -9.05 7.59
C VAL A 8 59.03 -8.34 6.27
N SER A 9 58.81 -7.03 6.41
CA SER A 9 59.61 -5.96 5.75
C SER A 9 58.86 -5.03 4.80
N GLY A 10 58.86 -3.75 5.16
CA GLY A 10 58.91 -2.66 4.18
C GLY A 10 57.62 -1.85 4.00
N TYR A 11 57.30 -0.96 4.96
CA TYR A 11 56.48 0.21 4.62
C TYR A 11 57.37 1.21 3.85
N PRO A 12 57.06 1.54 2.59
CA PRO A 12 57.81 2.56 1.87
C PRO A 12 57.60 3.91 2.54
N SER A 13 58.72 4.49 3.01
CA SER A 13 58.81 5.85 3.51
C SER A 13 58.13 6.81 2.54
N ARG A 14 57.02 7.42 2.97
CA ARG A 14 56.32 8.49 2.24
C ARG A 14 57.26 9.69 2.16
N ARG A 15 58.02 9.80 1.07
CA ARG A 15 58.63 11.06 0.67
C ARG A 15 57.50 12.03 0.35
N SER A 16 57.21 12.93 1.29
CA SER A 16 56.31 14.06 1.10
C SER A 16 56.92 14.99 0.05
N ILE A 17 56.60 14.76 -1.23
CA ILE A 17 56.92 15.71 -2.30
C ILE A 17 55.95 16.88 -2.12
N HIS A 18 56.43 17.94 -1.46
CA HIS A 18 55.74 19.21 -1.42
C HIS A 18 55.84 19.86 -2.81
N ILE A 19 54.98 19.45 -3.74
CA ILE A 19 54.78 20.19 -4.98
C ILE A 19 54.06 21.47 -4.59
N VAL A 20 54.81 22.56 -4.43
CA VAL A 20 54.27 23.90 -4.31
C VAL A 20 53.72 24.28 -5.68
N VAL A 21 52.55 23.72 -6.03
CA VAL A 21 51.81 24.12 -7.21
C VAL A 21 51.37 25.55 -6.96
N ASN A 22 51.91 26.48 -7.75
CA ASN A 22 51.52 27.87 -7.71
C ASN A 22 50.05 27.99 -8.14
N ARG A 23 49.14 27.86 -7.17
CA ARG A 23 47.68 27.76 -7.39
C ARG A 23 47.15 28.89 -8.27
N LYS A 24 47.79 30.06 -8.22
CA LYS A 24 47.39 31.23 -9.00
C LYS A 24 47.55 31.01 -10.52
N LEU A 25 48.67 30.41 -10.95
CA LEU A 25 48.94 30.13 -12.37
C LEU A 25 48.02 29.02 -12.92
N VAL A 26 47.72 28.01 -12.10
CA VAL A 26 46.80 26.93 -12.51
C VAL A 26 45.38 27.47 -12.69
N VAL A 27 44.91 28.31 -11.76
CA VAL A 27 43.58 28.94 -11.86
C VAL A 27 43.47 29.85 -13.08
N ASP A 28 44.49 30.65 -13.39
CA ASP A 28 44.45 31.56 -14.54
C ASP A 28 44.48 30.83 -15.88
N SER A 29 45.19 29.69 -15.97
CA SER A 29 45.21 28.86 -17.18
C SER A 29 43.88 28.13 -17.44
N LEU A 30 43.11 27.83 -16.40
CA LEU A 30 41.83 27.10 -16.50
C LEU A 30 40.61 28.00 -16.78
N LYS A 31 40.70 29.30 -16.49
CA LYS A 31 39.59 30.26 -16.69
C LYS A 31 39.02 30.23 -18.11
N PRO A 32 39.81 30.29 -19.21
CA PRO A 32 39.27 30.28 -20.56
C PRO A 32 38.54 28.98 -20.92
N ALA A 33 39.02 27.84 -20.41
CA ALA A 33 38.40 26.54 -20.65
C ALA A 33 37.04 26.43 -19.93
N ILE A 34 36.96 26.93 -18.70
CA ILE A 34 35.71 26.96 -17.92
C ILE A 34 34.69 27.89 -18.59
N VAL A 35 35.10 29.09 -19.02
CA VAL A 35 34.22 30.04 -19.72
C VAL A 35 33.66 29.41 -21.00
N ARG A 36 34.50 28.79 -21.83
CA ARG A 36 34.04 28.08 -23.06
C ARG A 36 33.04 26.96 -22.75
N ARG A 37 33.26 26.21 -21.67
CA ARG A 37 32.32 25.16 -21.24
C ARG A 37 30.98 25.73 -20.81
N ILE A 38 30.97 26.84 -20.07
CA ILE A 38 29.75 27.55 -19.66
C ILE A 38 28.99 28.07 -20.89
N GLU A 39 29.68 28.70 -21.84
CA GLU A 39 29.08 29.20 -23.08
C GLU A 39 28.51 28.06 -23.94
N GLN A 40 29.19 26.91 -23.97
CA GLN A 40 28.69 25.72 -24.65
C GLN A 40 27.41 25.19 -23.99
N SER A 41 27.42 25.02 -22.67
CA SER A 41 26.23 24.59 -21.91
C SER A 41 25.05 25.56 -22.07
N LYS A 42 25.30 26.87 -22.13
CA LYS A 42 24.26 27.87 -22.38
C LYS A 42 23.64 27.69 -23.77
N ARG A 43 24.46 27.50 -24.80
CA ARG A 43 23.98 27.26 -26.18
C ARG A 43 23.17 25.96 -26.29
N ASP A 44 23.61 24.90 -25.61
CA ASP A 44 22.90 23.63 -25.63
C ASP A 44 21.54 23.72 -24.88
N PHE A 45 21.50 24.44 -23.76
CA PHE A 45 20.25 24.71 -23.05
C PHE A 45 19.26 25.56 -23.87
N GLU A 46 19.74 26.57 -24.59
CA GLU A 46 18.91 27.39 -25.49
C GLU A 46 18.32 26.54 -26.63
N ARG A 47 19.13 25.65 -27.23
CA ARG A 47 18.66 24.71 -28.26
C ARG A 47 17.60 23.76 -27.73
N GLU A 48 17.80 23.21 -26.54
CA GLU A 48 16.82 22.33 -25.90
C GLU A 48 15.51 23.07 -25.61
N THR A 49 15.60 24.30 -25.09
CA THR A 49 14.44 25.14 -24.81
C THR A 49 13.66 25.45 -26.09
N GLN A 50 14.35 25.78 -27.18
CA GLN A 50 13.72 26.00 -28.48
C GLN A 50 13.08 24.73 -29.04
N SER A 51 13.73 23.57 -28.89
CA SER A 51 13.19 22.28 -29.31
C SER A 51 11.89 21.95 -28.57
N ARG A 52 11.86 22.11 -27.23
CA ARG A 52 10.66 21.91 -26.41
C ARG A 52 9.53 22.87 -26.80
N ARG A 53 9.83 24.14 -27.06
CA ARG A 53 8.83 25.11 -27.55
C ARG A 53 8.20 24.67 -28.87
N ARG A 54 9.01 24.21 -29.84
CA ARG A 54 8.50 23.70 -31.12
C ARG A 54 7.64 22.46 -30.94
N MET A 55 8.04 21.54 -30.07
CA MET A 55 7.24 20.34 -29.75
C MET A 55 5.89 20.71 -29.15
N LEU A 56 5.85 21.63 -28.18
CA LEU A 56 4.59 22.08 -27.57
C LEU A 56 3.69 22.79 -28.57
N GLN A 57 4.26 23.61 -29.46
CA GLN A 57 3.50 24.25 -30.55
C GLN A 57 2.91 23.20 -31.50
N ALA A 58 3.67 22.15 -31.85
CA ALA A 58 3.18 21.06 -32.69
C ALA A 58 2.04 20.27 -32.03
N ILE A 59 2.15 19.98 -30.72
CA ILE A 59 1.08 19.33 -29.94
C ILE A 59 -0.16 20.22 -29.92
N HIS A 60 0.00 21.52 -29.68
CA HIS A 60 -1.12 22.45 -29.64
C HIS A 60 -1.84 22.53 -30.99
N ALA A 61 -1.11 22.65 -32.09
CA ALA A 61 -1.68 22.65 -33.44
C ALA A 61 -2.43 21.34 -33.76
N LEU A 62 -1.94 20.19 -33.26
CA LEU A 62 -2.61 18.91 -33.43
C LEU A 62 -3.92 18.86 -32.63
N ILE A 63 -3.96 19.39 -31.41
CA ILE A 63 -5.17 19.50 -30.59
C ILE A 63 -6.19 20.42 -31.29
N GLU A 64 -5.77 21.60 -31.76
CA GLU A 64 -6.65 22.54 -32.47
C GLU A 64 -7.24 21.89 -33.73
N ARG A 65 -6.43 21.16 -34.51
CA ARG A 65 -6.91 20.44 -35.68
C ARG A 65 -7.95 19.37 -35.32
N ARG A 66 -7.71 18.61 -34.24
CA ARG A 66 -8.64 17.58 -33.76
C ARG A 66 -9.93 18.17 -33.20
N LEU A 67 -9.88 19.36 -32.62
CA LEU A 67 -11.06 20.09 -32.15
C LEU A 67 -11.86 20.72 -33.31
N ALA A 68 -11.20 21.03 -34.43
CA ALA A 68 -11.85 21.57 -35.63
C ALA A 68 -12.52 20.49 -36.49
N GLU A 69 -12.15 19.21 -36.33
CA GLU A 69 -12.87 18.10 -36.93
C GLU A 69 -14.26 17.98 -36.28
N PRO A 70 -15.35 17.86 -37.07
CA PRO A 70 -16.70 17.77 -36.54
C PRO A 70 -16.77 16.60 -35.56
N SER A 71 -17.24 16.90 -34.35
CA SER A 71 -17.31 15.99 -33.21
C SER A 71 -17.73 14.60 -33.64
N ASP A 72 -16.83 13.62 -33.44
CA ASP A 72 -17.13 12.20 -33.53
C ASP A 72 -18.47 11.93 -32.83
N GLU A 73 -19.39 11.21 -33.47
CA GLU A 73 -20.71 10.88 -32.90
C GLU A 73 -20.59 10.26 -31.48
N LEU A 74 -19.46 9.61 -31.21
CA LEU A 74 -19.07 9.06 -29.92
C LEU A 74 -18.88 10.14 -28.83
N VAL A 75 -18.26 11.27 -29.16
CA VAL A 75 -18.06 12.39 -28.21
C VAL A 75 -19.40 13.02 -27.85
N GLU A 76 -20.28 13.23 -28.83
CA GLU A 76 -21.64 13.72 -28.57
C GLU A 76 -22.46 12.72 -27.75
N ALA A 77 -22.29 11.41 -27.98
CA ALA A 77 -22.94 10.37 -27.18
C ALA A 77 -22.46 10.39 -25.71
N VAL A 78 -21.16 10.51 -25.49
CA VAL A 78 -20.57 10.63 -24.14
C VAL A 78 -21.04 11.91 -23.46
N GLU A 79 -21.05 13.05 -24.16
CA GLU A 79 -21.51 14.32 -23.60
C GLU A 79 -23.00 14.27 -23.24
N ARG A 80 -23.84 13.63 -24.07
CA ARG A 80 -25.25 13.36 -23.74
C ARG A 80 -25.41 12.50 -22.49
N GLN A 81 -24.59 11.46 -22.34
CA GLN A 81 -24.61 10.59 -21.15
C GLN A 81 -24.17 11.34 -19.89
N TRP A 82 -23.13 12.19 -19.99
CA TRP A 82 -22.69 13.05 -18.89
C TRP A 82 -23.75 14.07 -18.49
N LYS A 83 -24.40 14.74 -19.44
CA LYS A 83 -25.51 15.67 -19.17
C LYS A 83 -26.66 14.96 -18.45
N ARG A 84 -27.01 13.74 -18.87
CA ARG A 84 -28.02 12.90 -18.17
C ARG A 84 -27.63 12.60 -16.72
N LEU A 85 -26.38 12.18 -16.48
CA LEU A 85 -25.88 11.90 -15.13
C LEU A 85 -25.82 13.18 -14.27
N ALA A 86 -25.39 14.30 -14.83
CA ALA A 86 -25.34 15.58 -14.13
C ALA A 86 -26.75 16.02 -13.68
N VAL A 87 -27.75 15.89 -14.55
CA VAL A 87 -29.16 16.16 -14.21
C VAL A 87 -29.65 15.21 -13.11
N TYR A 88 -29.34 13.92 -13.20
CA TYR A 88 -29.67 12.94 -12.14
C TYR A 88 -29.07 13.33 -10.78
N HIS A 89 -27.80 13.73 -10.75
CA HIS A 89 -27.13 14.18 -9.53
C HIS A 89 -27.66 15.52 -9.01
N LEU A 90 -28.00 16.46 -9.89
CA LEU A 90 -28.59 17.75 -9.52
C LEU A 90 -29.99 17.57 -8.94
N LEU A 91 -30.84 16.75 -9.55
CA LEU A 91 -32.19 16.43 -9.06
C LEU A 91 -32.15 15.59 -7.77
N GLY A 92 -31.14 14.71 -7.62
CA GLY A 92 -30.93 13.92 -6.41
C GLY A 92 -30.54 14.74 -5.17
N ARG A 93 -30.00 15.96 -5.34
CA ARG A 93 -29.58 16.85 -4.24
C ARG A 93 -30.72 17.51 -3.47
N HIS A 94 -31.96 17.44 -3.95
CA HIS A 94 -33.13 17.95 -3.20
C HIS A 94 -33.71 16.93 -2.19
N ARG A 95 -33.21 15.69 -2.17
CA ARG A 95 -33.39 14.81 -1.01
C ARG A 95 -32.26 15.14 -0.05
N GLN A 96 -32.62 15.74 1.09
CA GLN A 96 -31.78 16.22 2.21
C GLN A 96 -30.25 16.16 1.99
N PRO A 97 -29.52 17.29 2.10
CA PRO A 97 -28.06 17.25 2.03
C PRO A 97 -27.55 16.18 3.00
N PRO A 98 -26.63 15.28 2.60
CA PRO A 98 -26.03 14.38 3.56
C PRO A 98 -25.49 15.29 4.66
N SER A 99 -25.98 15.08 5.89
CA SER A 99 -25.36 15.66 7.07
C SER A 99 -23.87 15.52 6.88
N ARG A 100 -23.12 16.63 6.96
CA ARG A 100 -21.67 16.67 6.71
C ARG A 100 -21.09 15.34 7.19
N PRO A 101 -20.37 14.56 6.35
CA PRO A 101 -19.84 13.30 6.80
C PRO A 101 -19.12 13.59 8.13
N PRO A 102 -19.50 12.90 9.21
CA PRO A 102 -19.04 13.27 10.55
C PRO A 102 -17.53 13.44 10.50
N LEU A 103 -17.03 14.55 11.04
CA LEU A 103 -15.60 14.86 11.06
C LEU A 103 -14.88 13.59 11.50
N ARG A 104 -14.03 13.04 10.62
CA ARG A 104 -13.21 11.88 10.99
C ARG A 104 -12.29 12.36 12.11
N LEU A 105 -12.61 11.99 13.34
CA LEU A 105 -11.72 12.18 14.46
C LEU A 105 -10.42 11.46 14.09
N VAL A 106 -9.34 12.23 13.93
CA VAL A 106 -8.00 11.67 13.75
C VAL A 106 -7.76 10.79 14.97
N GLN A 107 -7.65 9.48 14.76
CA GLN A 107 -7.40 8.57 15.87
C GLN A 107 -6.00 8.88 16.44
N PRO A 108 -5.85 8.86 17.78
CA PRO A 108 -4.54 9.03 18.40
C PRO A 108 -3.58 7.94 17.90
N VAL A 109 -2.31 8.30 17.71
CA VAL A 109 -1.27 7.33 17.36
C VAL A 109 -1.16 6.31 18.52
N PRO A 110 -1.19 5.00 18.24
CA PRO A 110 -1.11 3.97 19.28
C PRO A 110 0.21 4.02 20.05
N ASP A 111 0.18 3.71 21.35
CA ASP A 111 1.37 3.66 22.21
C ASP A 111 2.29 2.48 21.86
N ASP A 112 1.72 1.36 21.39
CA ASP A 112 2.47 0.21 20.87
C ASP A 112 2.25 0.08 19.35
N PRO A 113 3.30 0.27 18.52
CA PRO A 113 3.19 0.10 17.08
C PRO A 113 2.87 -1.35 16.65
N ARG A 114 2.96 -2.32 17.55
CA ARG A 114 2.61 -3.72 17.30
C ARG A 114 1.15 -4.05 17.63
N ASP A 115 0.42 -3.14 18.28
CA ASP A 115 -0.98 -3.37 18.58
C ASP A 115 -1.84 -3.10 17.34
N TRP A 116 -1.97 -4.13 16.50
CA TRP A 116 -2.78 -4.10 15.29
C TRP A 116 -4.23 -3.65 15.57
N ARG A 117 -4.76 -3.87 16.79
CA ARG A 117 -6.12 -3.46 17.15
C ARG A 117 -6.28 -1.94 17.03
N ALA A 118 -5.28 -1.18 17.45
CA ALA A 118 -5.35 0.27 17.52
C ALA A 118 -5.40 0.94 16.13
N TYR A 119 -4.95 0.26 15.08
CA TYR A 119 -4.98 0.76 13.70
C TYR A 119 -6.25 0.36 12.94
N HIS A 120 -6.80 -0.81 13.24
CA HIS A 120 -7.85 -1.43 12.43
C HIS A 120 -9.24 -1.42 13.07
N TRP A 121 -9.33 -1.25 14.39
CA TRP A 121 -10.62 -1.29 15.07
C TRP A 121 -11.43 -0.01 14.88
N GLN A 122 -12.69 -0.22 14.54
CA GLN A 122 -13.73 0.78 14.70
C GLN A 122 -14.11 0.88 16.17
N LEU A 123 -13.87 2.06 16.75
CA LEU A 123 -14.23 2.37 18.13
C LEU A 123 -15.56 3.13 18.18
N ASP A 124 -16.28 2.98 19.29
CA ASP A 124 -17.47 3.74 19.62
C ASP A 124 -17.11 5.13 20.21
N ARG A 125 -18.12 5.87 20.68
CA ARG A 125 -17.93 7.19 21.32
C ARG A 125 -17.14 7.11 22.63
N SER A 126 -17.16 5.96 23.29
CA SER A 126 -16.47 5.67 24.54
C SER A 126 -15.06 5.11 24.33
N ARG A 127 -14.58 5.07 23.07
CA ARG A 127 -13.30 4.46 22.66
C ARG A 127 -13.22 2.95 22.90
N LEU A 128 -14.35 2.26 22.96
CA LEU A 128 -14.41 0.81 23.04
C LEU A 128 -14.62 0.21 21.64
N PRO A 129 -14.08 -0.99 21.37
CA PRO A 129 -14.31 -1.66 20.09
C PRO A 129 -15.78 -2.00 19.89
N VAL A 130 -16.28 -1.71 18.69
CA VAL A 130 -17.64 -2.11 18.29
C VAL A 130 -17.64 -3.58 17.90
N SER A 131 -18.49 -4.39 18.51
CA SER A 131 -18.68 -5.79 18.13
C SER A 131 -19.47 -5.91 16.82
N ASN A 132 -18.79 -5.83 15.69
CA ASN A 132 -19.39 -5.92 14.36
C ASN A 132 -18.53 -6.79 13.42
N VAL A 133 -19.11 -7.14 12.26
CA VAL A 133 -18.42 -7.94 11.22
C VAL A 133 -17.08 -7.32 10.82
N ARG A 134 -17.00 -5.99 10.68
CA ARG A 134 -15.78 -5.30 10.24
C ARG A 134 -14.61 -5.52 11.20
N ASN A 135 -14.83 -5.35 12.50
CA ASN A 135 -13.79 -5.56 13.51
C ASN A 135 -13.43 -7.03 13.66
N ALA A 136 -14.40 -7.94 13.51
CA ALA A 136 -14.15 -9.38 13.48
C ALA A 136 -13.29 -9.79 12.27
N VAL A 137 -13.58 -9.25 11.07
CA VAL A 137 -12.75 -9.46 9.86
C VAL A 137 -11.35 -8.88 10.07
N ALA A 138 -11.22 -7.68 10.62
CA ALA A 138 -9.93 -7.09 10.94
C ALA A 138 -9.12 -7.99 11.90
N ALA A 139 -9.77 -8.56 12.91
CA ALA A 139 -9.13 -9.52 13.81
C ALA A 139 -8.66 -10.80 13.09
N LEU A 140 -9.47 -11.34 12.19
CA LEU A 140 -9.12 -12.53 11.40
C LEU A 140 -8.00 -12.27 10.39
N ARG A 141 -7.80 -11.03 9.94
CA ARG A 141 -6.73 -10.67 8.99
C ARG A 141 -5.42 -10.35 9.69
N GLU A 142 -5.47 -9.55 10.75
CA GLU A 142 -4.30 -8.89 11.31
C GLU A 142 -3.77 -9.58 12.58
N SER A 143 -4.60 -10.34 13.29
CA SER A 143 -4.15 -11.06 14.49
C SER A 143 -3.13 -12.13 14.08
N PRO A 144 -1.91 -12.14 14.65
CA PRO A 144 -0.90 -13.16 14.34
C PRO A 144 -1.37 -14.60 14.61
N MET A 145 -2.34 -14.77 15.51
CA MET A 145 -2.87 -16.09 15.88
C MET A 145 -4.03 -16.55 15.00
N LEU A 146 -4.69 -15.64 14.27
CA LEU A 146 -5.87 -15.95 13.45
C LEU A 146 -5.62 -15.76 11.95
N SER A 147 -4.63 -14.97 11.57
CA SER A 147 -4.35 -14.67 10.17
C SER A 147 -4.08 -15.95 9.39
N GLY A 148 -4.86 -16.16 8.32
CA GLY A 148 -4.75 -17.34 7.46
C GLY A 148 -5.26 -18.65 8.06
N ILE A 149 -5.87 -18.65 9.26
CA ILE A 149 -6.36 -19.88 9.91
C ILE A 149 -7.59 -20.47 9.21
N VAL A 150 -8.38 -19.64 8.54
CA VAL A 150 -9.55 -20.05 7.75
C VAL A 150 -9.31 -19.78 6.26
N ALA A 151 -9.72 -20.72 5.42
CA ALA A 151 -9.62 -20.63 3.97
C ALA A 151 -10.83 -21.25 3.28
N LEU A 152 -11.16 -20.77 2.08
CA LEU A 152 -12.19 -21.35 1.24
C LEU A 152 -11.56 -22.33 0.23
N ASP A 153 -11.91 -23.61 0.34
CA ASP A 153 -11.67 -24.58 -0.73
C ASP A 153 -12.66 -24.30 -1.87
N GLN A 154 -12.16 -23.80 -3.00
CA GLN A 154 -13.00 -23.44 -4.16
C GLN A 154 -13.59 -24.67 -4.86
N ARG A 155 -12.93 -25.85 -4.80
CA ARG A 155 -13.41 -27.09 -5.42
C ARG A 155 -14.63 -27.63 -4.66
N GLN A 156 -14.56 -27.66 -3.34
CA GLN A 156 -15.65 -28.15 -2.49
C GLN A 156 -16.65 -27.06 -2.07
N ASN A 157 -16.33 -25.79 -2.34
CA ASN A 157 -17.03 -24.62 -1.81
C ASN A 157 -17.24 -24.72 -0.29
N ALA A 158 -16.20 -25.13 0.42
CA ALA A 158 -16.23 -25.40 1.86
C ALA A 158 -15.20 -24.53 2.59
N ILE A 159 -15.59 -23.99 3.75
CA ILE A 159 -14.65 -23.31 4.64
C ILE A 159 -13.85 -24.37 5.38
N MET A 160 -12.54 -24.24 5.30
CA MET A 160 -11.55 -25.12 5.89
C MET A 160 -10.81 -24.39 7.00
N LEU A 161 -10.48 -25.12 8.06
CA LEU A 161 -9.62 -24.69 9.15
C LEU A 161 -8.21 -25.25 8.89
N LYS A 162 -7.22 -24.37 8.76
CA LYS A 162 -5.83 -24.69 8.35
C LYS A 162 -4.87 -24.90 9.52
N ALA A 163 -5.21 -24.39 10.70
CA ALA A 163 -4.44 -24.54 11.92
C ALA A 163 -5.39 -24.61 13.13
N PRO A 164 -4.96 -25.18 14.27
CA PRO A 164 -5.81 -25.29 15.45
C PRO A 164 -6.13 -23.91 16.01
N LEU A 165 -7.35 -23.72 16.50
CA LEU A 165 -7.71 -22.47 17.14
C LEU A 165 -6.91 -22.30 18.45
N PRO A 166 -6.38 -21.10 18.75
CA PRO A 166 -5.46 -20.88 19.88
C PRO A 166 -6.04 -21.20 21.28
N PHE A 167 -7.34 -21.45 21.39
CA PHE A 167 -8.06 -21.76 22.65
C PHE A 167 -8.80 -23.10 22.61
N ALA A 168 -8.71 -23.82 21.49
CA ALA A 168 -9.28 -25.16 21.34
C ALA A 168 -8.33 -26.18 21.96
N HIS A 169 -8.45 -26.35 23.28
CA HIS A 169 -7.66 -27.28 24.10
C HIS A 169 -7.86 -28.76 23.71
N TRP A 170 -8.84 -29.07 22.85
CA TRP A 170 -9.11 -30.41 22.33
C TRP A 170 -8.31 -30.76 21.07
N GLU A 171 -7.53 -29.83 20.49
CA GLU A 171 -6.70 -30.09 19.31
C GLU A 171 -5.23 -29.94 19.67
N THR A 172 -4.62 -31.00 20.18
CA THR A 172 -3.22 -30.98 20.58
C THR A 172 -2.44 -32.05 19.81
N PHE A 173 -1.44 -31.57 19.07
CA PHE A 173 -0.32 -32.24 18.41
C PHE A 173 -0.45 -32.57 16.90
N ASP A 174 -1.52 -33.21 16.43
CA ASP A 174 -1.63 -33.61 15.01
C ASP A 174 -2.82 -32.95 14.32
N PHE A 175 -2.81 -31.61 14.21
CA PHE A 175 -3.87 -30.91 13.50
C PHE A 175 -3.75 -31.12 11.99
N GLU A 176 -4.72 -31.82 11.42
CA GLU A 176 -4.93 -31.89 9.98
C GLU A 176 -5.94 -30.84 9.52
N MET A 177 -5.65 -30.22 8.38
CA MET A 177 -6.59 -29.29 7.74
C MET A 177 -7.93 -29.99 7.52
N ARG A 178 -9.00 -29.40 8.06
CA ARG A 178 -10.32 -30.02 8.08
C ARG A 178 -11.42 -29.02 7.81
N ARG A 179 -12.62 -29.51 7.50
CA ARG A 179 -13.80 -28.65 7.35
C ARG A 179 -14.07 -27.89 8.65
N PHE A 180 -14.38 -26.61 8.52
CA PHE A 180 -14.77 -25.73 9.61
C PHE A 180 -16.13 -26.18 10.18
N LYS A 181 -16.18 -26.41 11.49
CA LYS A 181 -17.34 -26.94 12.22
C LYS A 181 -18.00 -25.84 13.07
N GLU A 182 -19.17 -26.15 13.60
CA GLU A 182 -19.89 -25.28 14.53
C GLU A 182 -19.15 -25.05 15.85
N GLN A 183 -18.45 -26.08 16.36
CA GLN A 183 -17.62 -25.93 17.57
C GLN A 183 -16.50 -24.89 17.36
N ASP A 184 -15.92 -24.85 16.16
CA ASP A 184 -14.87 -23.88 15.80
C ASP A 184 -15.43 -22.46 15.80
N LEU A 185 -16.65 -22.27 15.27
CA LEU A 185 -17.32 -20.98 15.28
C LEU A 185 -17.54 -20.47 16.71
N THR A 186 -17.97 -21.35 17.61
CA THR A 186 -18.17 -21.02 19.02
C THR A 186 -16.85 -20.64 19.70
N ALA A 187 -15.81 -21.44 19.53
CA ALA A 187 -14.49 -21.18 20.10
C ALA A 187 -13.86 -19.89 19.56
N LEU A 188 -13.96 -19.65 18.25
CA LEU A 188 -13.49 -18.43 17.63
C LEU A 188 -14.27 -17.20 18.14
N ARG A 189 -15.59 -17.30 18.28
CA ARG A 189 -16.40 -16.22 18.84
C ARG A 189 -15.99 -15.89 20.27
N GLU A 190 -15.80 -16.91 21.11
CA GLU A 190 -15.36 -16.72 22.50
C GLU A 190 -14.00 -16.02 22.57
N TYR A 191 -13.07 -16.40 21.70
CA TYR A 191 -11.79 -15.70 21.58
C TYR A 191 -11.97 -14.24 21.17
N LEU A 192 -12.78 -13.97 20.14
CA LEU A 192 -13.07 -12.60 19.69
C LEU A 192 -13.73 -11.75 20.77
N GLN A 193 -14.61 -12.35 21.57
CA GLN A 193 -15.21 -11.71 22.74
C GLN A 193 -14.17 -11.40 23.81
N HIS A 194 -13.26 -12.34 24.09
CA HIS A 194 -12.20 -12.17 25.07
C HIS A 194 -11.22 -11.04 24.70
N ILE A 195 -10.89 -10.89 23.42
CA ILE A 195 -9.98 -9.81 22.99
C ILE A 195 -10.65 -8.42 22.97
N GLY A 196 -11.99 -8.33 23.01
CA GLY A 196 -12.72 -7.07 23.16
C GLY A 196 -14.07 -6.98 22.44
N LEU A 197 -14.42 -7.92 21.56
CA LEU A 197 -15.69 -7.90 20.81
C LEU A 197 -16.83 -8.56 21.60
N SER A 198 -17.05 -8.10 22.84
CA SER A 198 -17.86 -8.78 23.86
C SER A 198 -19.29 -9.13 23.43
N THR A 199 -19.92 -8.29 22.61
CA THR A 199 -21.30 -8.45 22.13
C THR A 199 -21.40 -9.04 20.73
N LEU A 200 -20.33 -9.64 20.20
CA LEU A 200 -20.31 -10.18 18.84
C LEU A 200 -21.33 -11.32 18.69
N SER A 201 -22.28 -11.14 17.78
CA SER A 201 -23.28 -12.15 17.49
C SER A 201 -22.67 -13.35 16.76
N ARG A 202 -23.36 -14.49 16.79
CA ARG A 202 -22.94 -15.68 16.05
C ARG A 202 -22.97 -15.45 14.54
N ASP A 203 -23.98 -14.77 14.04
CA ASP A 203 -24.15 -14.50 12.60
C ASP A 203 -23.08 -13.53 12.08
N ASP A 204 -22.74 -12.49 12.87
CA ASP A 204 -21.66 -11.57 12.52
C ASP A 204 -20.29 -12.28 12.49
N CYS A 205 -20.05 -13.17 13.45
CA CYS A 205 -18.85 -14.00 13.48
C CYS A 205 -18.76 -14.90 12.24
N LEU A 206 -19.86 -15.58 11.88
CA LEU A 206 -19.90 -16.43 10.69
C LEU A 206 -19.71 -15.63 9.39
N ALA A 207 -20.31 -14.43 9.30
CA ALA A 207 -20.11 -13.53 8.17
C ALA A 207 -18.65 -13.09 8.05
N ALA A 208 -17.99 -12.78 9.17
CA ALA A 208 -16.58 -12.44 9.18
C ALA A 208 -15.68 -13.61 8.75
N VAL A 209 -15.97 -14.82 9.24
CA VAL A 209 -15.26 -16.05 8.82
C VAL A 209 -15.39 -16.27 7.32
N ARG A 210 -16.59 -16.10 6.75
CA ARG A 210 -16.81 -16.24 5.30
C ARG A 210 -15.97 -15.27 4.49
N LEU A 211 -15.92 -13.99 4.91
CA LEU A 211 -15.13 -12.96 4.24
C LEU A 211 -13.64 -13.29 4.31
N ALA A 212 -13.11 -13.58 5.50
CA ALA A 212 -11.70 -13.94 5.68
C ALA A 212 -11.33 -15.22 4.91
N ALA A 213 -12.19 -16.24 4.92
CA ALA A 213 -11.97 -17.48 4.16
C ALA A 213 -11.94 -17.22 2.65
N SER A 214 -12.81 -16.34 2.14
CA SER A 214 -12.86 -16.00 0.72
C SER A 214 -11.61 -15.27 0.23
N GLU A 215 -10.95 -14.50 1.10
CA GLU A 215 -9.68 -13.84 0.80
C GLU A 215 -8.51 -14.82 0.77
N ASN A 216 -8.59 -15.87 1.58
CA ASN A 216 -7.62 -16.97 1.63
C ASN A 216 -8.03 -18.15 0.73
N ALA A 217 -8.85 -17.91 -0.29
CA ALA A 217 -9.36 -18.97 -1.13
C ALA A 217 -8.25 -19.61 -1.97
N TRP A 218 -8.32 -20.92 -2.14
CA TRP A 218 -7.33 -21.69 -2.89
C TRP A 218 -7.98 -22.77 -3.76
N TRP A 219 -7.23 -23.23 -4.76
CA TRP A 219 -7.51 -24.44 -5.53
C TRP A 219 -6.53 -25.51 -5.07
N ALA A 220 -7.04 -26.65 -4.59
CA ALA A 220 -6.21 -27.82 -4.36
C ALA A 220 -5.92 -28.46 -5.72
N ASP A 221 -4.76 -28.14 -6.29
CA ASP A 221 -4.23 -28.85 -7.45
C ASP A 221 -3.75 -30.25 -6.99
N GLU A 222 -4.10 -31.28 -7.78
CA GLU A 222 -3.82 -32.71 -7.49
C GLU A 222 -2.32 -33.07 -7.47
#